data_AF-A0A9K3E051-F1
#
_entry.id   AF-A0A9K3E051-F1
#
_cell.length_a   1.000
_cell.length_b   1.000
_cell.length_c   1.000
_cell.angle_alpha   90.00
_cell.angle_beta   90.00
_cell.angle_gamma   90.00
#
_symmetry.space_group_name_H-M   'P 1'
#
loop_
_entity.id
_entity.type
_entity.pdbx_description
1 polymer ?
#
loop_
_entity_poly.entity_id
_entity_poly.type
_entity_poly.pdbx_seq_one_letter_code
_entity_poly.pdbx_strand_id
1 'polypeptide(L)'
;MIEARPRVSDGSARHMDGGRSSEKTGRSADLVVVKDQFNVTPPIGWQIDPFGHSAVQAYLLGAELGFDSVFFGRIDYQDRAKRKGDKRLEVIWRGSKSLGSSSQIFAGAFPENYKPPPGGFYFEVNDDSPIVQDDIDLFDYNVEERVNDFVAAALSQANITRTNHVMWTMGADFKYQYAESWFQNMDKFILYVNKDGRVNAFYSTPSIYTDAKHVEPDSWPLKEDDYFPYASDIDAYWTAYFTSRAGLKGYVRMLSGYYLAARQLEVMTGRNKTGPTIDYLGDALGIAQHHDAISGTSQQHVTNDYAKWLSIG
;
A
#
# COMPACT_ATOMS: atom_id res chain seq x y z
N MET A 1 -0.75 10.96 5.48
CA MET A 1 0.68 10.84 5.12
C MET A 1 1.32 12.21 5.23
N ILE A 2 2.56 12.26 5.72
CA ILE A 2 3.43 13.42 5.58
C ILE A 2 4.47 13.09 4.52
N GLU A 3 4.89 14.10 3.76
CA GLU A 3 6.11 14.06 2.97
C GLU A 3 7.08 15.10 3.49
N ALA A 4 8.35 14.72 3.59
CA ALA A 4 9.43 15.61 3.98
C ALA A 4 10.45 15.68 2.84
N ARG A 5 10.97 16.88 2.59
CA ARG A 5 12.03 17.10 1.61
C ARG A 5 13.06 18.15 2.09
N PRO A 6 14.37 17.95 1.92
CA PRO A 6 15.28 19.07 1.71
C PRO A 6 14.76 19.95 0.56
N ARG A 7 14.75 21.26 0.73
CA ARG A 7 13.87 22.19 0.00
C ARG A 7 14.30 22.41 -1.48
N VAL A 8 13.60 21.76 -2.41
CA VAL A 8 13.54 22.03 -3.87
C VAL A 8 12.08 21.82 -4.34
N SER A 9 11.64 22.38 -5.48
CA SER A 9 10.23 22.55 -5.95
C SER A 9 9.47 21.27 -6.45
N ASP A 10 8.22 21.39 -6.93
CA ASP A 10 7.12 20.39 -6.76
C ASP A 10 6.31 19.92 -8.02
N GLY A 11 5.58 18.79 -7.93
CA GLY A 11 4.64 18.16 -8.92
C GLY A 11 3.73 17.04 -8.29
N SER A 12 2.66 16.47 -8.95
CA SER A 12 1.65 15.63 -8.20
C SER A 12 0.53 14.72 -8.89
N ALA A 13 0.47 13.36 -8.70
CA ALA A 13 -0.67 12.43 -9.08
C ALA A 13 -0.67 10.93 -8.53
N ARG A 14 -1.81 10.17 -8.37
CA ARG A 14 -2.44 9.53 -7.12
C ARG A 14 -2.62 7.99 -7.15
N HIS A 15 -2.97 7.19 -6.10
CA HIS A 15 -3.79 5.89 -6.15
C HIS A 15 -3.27 4.39 -5.91
N MET A 16 -4.02 3.38 -6.45
CA MET A 16 -4.13 1.85 -6.43
C MET A 16 -3.88 0.86 -5.23
N ASP A 17 -3.45 -0.39 -5.56
CA ASP A 17 -3.82 -1.80 -5.16
C ASP A 17 -2.64 -2.75 -5.59
N GLY A 18 -2.58 -4.11 -5.63
CA GLY A 18 -3.44 -5.26 -5.25
C GLY A 18 -2.68 -6.61 -5.07
N GLY A 19 -3.38 -7.76 -4.93
CA GLY A 19 -2.78 -9.09 -4.70
C GLY A 19 -3.69 -10.27 -5.11
N ARG A 20 -3.84 -10.50 -6.43
CA ARG A 20 -4.96 -11.28 -7.02
C ARG A 20 -4.47 -12.20 -8.17
N SER A 21 -5.28 -13.18 -8.62
CA SER A 21 -4.93 -14.03 -9.79
C SER A 21 -5.42 -13.43 -11.11
N SER A 22 -4.65 -13.60 -12.19
CA SER A 22 -4.81 -12.89 -13.48
C SER A 22 -6.16 -13.05 -14.20
N GLU A 23 -6.86 -14.18 -14.07
CA GLU A 23 -8.20 -14.37 -14.66
C GLU A 23 -9.32 -13.59 -13.92
N LYS A 24 -9.06 -13.10 -12.71
CA LYS A 24 -10.10 -12.54 -11.80
C LYS A 24 -10.21 -11.01 -11.85
N THR A 25 -9.39 -10.34 -12.65
CA THR A 25 -9.05 -8.92 -12.46
C THR A 25 -9.33 -8.02 -13.66
N GLY A 26 -10.02 -8.52 -14.69
CA GLY A 26 -10.51 -7.70 -15.80
C GLY A 26 -11.56 -6.69 -15.33
N ARG A 27 -11.09 -5.49 -14.93
CA ARG A 27 -11.80 -4.48 -14.11
C ARG A 27 -12.27 -5.04 -12.77
N SER A 28 -11.56 -4.73 -11.69
CA SER A 28 -12.09 -4.91 -10.33
C SER A 28 -13.32 -4.02 -10.14
N ALA A 29 -14.36 -4.56 -9.50
CA ALA A 29 -15.60 -3.85 -9.22
C ALA A 29 -15.33 -2.55 -8.43
N ASP A 30 -14.40 -2.63 -7.46
CA ASP A 30 -13.87 -1.51 -6.67
C ASP A 30 -13.56 -0.25 -7.51
N LEU A 31 -12.88 -0.43 -8.65
CA LEU A 31 -12.48 0.68 -9.53
C LEU A 31 -13.64 1.23 -10.35
N VAL A 32 -14.61 0.38 -10.69
CA VAL A 32 -15.85 0.81 -11.35
C VAL A 32 -16.68 1.63 -10.36
N VAL A 33 -16.82 1.19 -9.11
CA VAL A 33 -17.53 1.96 -8.05
C VAL A 33 -16.85 3.31 -7.80
N VAL A 34 -15.52 3.36 -7.66
CA VAL A 34 -14.80 4.64 -7.48
C VAL A 34 -14.95 5.56 -8.70
N LYS A 35 -14.99 4.99 -9.92
CA LYS A 35 -15.20 5.76 -11.15
C LYS A 35 -16.63 6.28 -11.27
N ASP A 36 -17.63 5.47 -10.95
CA ASP A 36 -19.04 5.84 -11.11
C ASP A 36 -19.52 6.80 -10.01
N GLN A 37 -19.01 6.66 -8.78
CA GLN A 37 -19.41 7.53 -7.66
C GLN A 37 -18.62 8.85 -7.60
N PHE A 38 -17.34 8.86 -7.99
CA PHE A 38 -16.45 10.01 -7.81
C PHE A 38 -15.79 10.54 -9.10
N ASN A 39 -16.04 9.91 -10.26
CA ASN A 39 -15.34 10.15 -11.53
C ASN A 39 -13.80 9.96 -11.46
N VAL A 40 -13.28 9.36 -10.38
CA VAL A 40 -11.84 9.13 -10.19
C VAL A 40 -11.44 7.78 -10.77
N THR A 41 -10.36 7.78 -11.54
CA THR A 41 -9.55 6.58 -11.77
C THR A 41 -8.28 6.77 -10.94
N PRO A 42 -7.95 5.88 -9.99
CA PRO A 42 -6.65 5.92 -9.28
C PRO A 42 -5.46 5.75 -10.26
N PRO A 43 -4.29 6.38 -10.00
CA PRO A 43 -2.99 6.02 -10.68
C PRO A 43 -1.77 5.29 -9.97
N ILE A 44 -1.59 5.17 -8.65
CA ILE A 44 -0.34 4.71 -7.96
C ILE A 44 -0.57 3.26 -7.50
N GLY A 45 0.06 2.72 -6.46
CA GLY A 45 -0.32 1.43 -5.89
C GLY A 45 -0.02 1.36 -4.41
N TRP A 46 -0.78 0.55 -3.67
CA TRP A 46 -0.76 0.55 -2.21
C TRP A 46 -0.91 -0.87 -1.65
N GLN A 47 0.17 -1.65 -1.66
CA GLN A 47 0.25 -3.03 -1.16
C GLN A 47 1.12 -3.12 0.08
N ILE A 48 0.66 -2.42 1.10
CA ILE A 48 1.40 -2.28 2.36
C ILE A 48 1.59 -3.62 3.08
N ASP A 49 0.61 -4.52 3.03
CA ASP A 49 0.54 -5.72 3.89
C ASP A 49 0.61 -7.12 3.24
N PRO A 50 0.46 -7.37 1.91
CA PRO A 50 0.64 -8.71 1.35
C PRO A 50 2.04 -9.27 1.63
N PHE A 51 2.11 -10.56 1.96
CA PHE A 51 3.33 -11.22 2.43
C PHE A 51 4.28 -11.59 1.27
N GLY A 52 4.86 -10.56 0.63
CA GLY A 52 5.61 -10.64 -0.63
C GLY A 52 4.76 -10.25 -1.85
N HIS A 53 5.41 -9.93 -2.97
CA HIS A 53 4.76 -9.26 -4.11
C HIS A 53 5.10 -9.92 -5.46
N SER A 54 4.07 -10.40 -6.17
CA SER A 54 4.23 -11.14 -7.44
C SER A 54 4.65 -10.26 -8.61
N ALA A 55 5.34 -10.84 -9.61
CA ALA A 55 5.65 -10.14 -10.87
C ALA A 55 4.38 -9.70 -11.62
N VAL A 56 3.30 -10.48 -11.53
CA VAL A 56 1.97 -10.16 -12.07
C VAL A 56 1.39 -8.89 -11.45
N GLN A 57 1.75 -8.56 -10.20
CA GLN A 57 1.30 -7.34 -9.56
C GLN A 57 1.89 -6.08 -10.21
N ALA A 58 3.13 -6.15 -10.70
CA ALA A 58 3.78 -5.01 -11.33
C ALA A 58 3.22 -4.71 -12.72
N TYR A 59 3.14 -5.74 -13.57
CA TYR A 59 2.74 -5.56 -14.97
C TYR A 59 1.22 -5.56 -15.10
N LEU A 60 0.52 -6.64 -14.72
CA LEU A 60 -0.90 -6.81 -15.03
C LEU A 60 -1.81 -5.99 -14.11
N LEU A 61 -1.49 -5.95 -12.81
CA LEU A 61 -2.31 -5.29 -11.79
C LEU A 61 -1.75 -3.92 -11.36
N GLY A 62 -0.81 -3.42 -12.16
CA GLY A 62 -0.21 -2.10 -12.10
C GLY A 62 -0.28 -1.44 -13.48
N ALA A 63 0.77 -1.62 -14.28
CA ALA A 63 0.93 -0.93 -15.56
C ALA A 63 -0.23 -1.16 -16.55
N GLU A 64 -0.66 -2.41 -16.80
CA GLU A 64 -1.70 -2.74 -17.80
C GLU A 64 -3.11 -2.27 -17.43
N LEU A 65 -3.42 -2.16 -16.13
CA LEU A 65 -4.67 -1.53 -15.73
C LEU A 65 -4.60 -0.01 -15.97
N GLY A 66 -3.41 0.59 -15.78
CA GLY A 66 -3.14 2.02 -16.01
C GLY A 66 -2.61 2.75 -14.77
N PHE A 67 -1.84 2.08 -13.92
CA PHE A 67 -1.21 2.68 -12.74
C PHE A 67 0.30 2.98 -12.97
N ASP A 68 0.72 4.20 -12.68
CA ASP A 68 2.07 4.78 -12.81
C ASP A 68 3.07 4.24 -11.77
N SER A 69 2.62 3.90 -10.56
CA SER A 69 3.50 3.38 -9.50
C SER A 69 2.88 2.32 -8.58
N VAL A 70 3.66 1.72 -7.67
CA VAL A 70 3.19 0.79 -6.62
C VAL A 70 4.10 0.78 -5.39
N PHE A 71 3.54 1.04 -4.21
CA PHE A 71 4.25 1.08 -2.93
C PHE A 71 3.86 -0.07 -2.01
N PHE A 72 4.81 -0.60 -1.25
CA PHE A 72 4.60 -1.81 -0.45
C PHE A 72 5.53 -1.96 0.76
N GLY A 73 5.06 -2.66 1.80
CA GLY A 73 5.76 -2.80 3.07
C GLY A 73 6.62 -4.06 3.23
N ARG A 74 6.37 -5.15 2.48
CA ARG A 74 6.86 -6.51 2.82
C ARG A 74 7.75 -7.15 1.76
N ILE A 75 8.98 -6.66 1.68
CA ILE A 75 10.11 -7.37 1.04
C ILE A 75 10.97 -8.11 2.07
N ASP A 76 11.71 -9.11 1.60
CA ASP A 76 12.69 -9.87 2.40
C ASP A 76 13.65 -8.96 3.17
N TYR A 77 14.03 -9.36 4.39
CA TYR A 77 14.85 -8.56 5.29
C TYR A 77 16.29 -8.33 4.78
N GLN A 78 16.87 -9.29 4.06
CA GLN A 78 18.22 -9.17 3.49
C GLN A 78 18.20 -8.29 2.23
N ASP A 79 17.22 -8.48 1.35
CA ASP A 79 16.99 -7.60 0.20
C ASP A 79 16.71 -6.15 0.66
N ARG A 80 15.94 -5.96 1.74
CA ARG A 80 15.72 -4.63 2.36
C ARG A 80 16.99 -4.01 2.89
N ALA A 81 17.79 -4.75 3.66
CA ALA A 81 19.07 -4.26 4.19
C ALA A 81 20.03 -3.85 3.05
N LYS A 82 20.12 -4.67 2.00
CA LYS A 82 20.89 -4.36 0.80
C LYS A 82 20.36 -3.12 0.07
N ARG A 83 19.05 -3.02 -0.14
CA ARG A 83 18.40 -1.87 -0.80
C ARG A 83 18.56 -0.57 -0.04
N LYS A 84 18.62 -0.59 1.29
CA LYS A 84 18.99 0.60 2.10
C LYS A 84 20.39 1.08 1.75
N GLY A 85 21.37 0.18 1.71
CA GLY A 85 22.76 0.50 1.34
C GLY A 85 22.91 0.98 -0.10
N ASP A 86 22.30 0.29 -1.06
CA ASP A 86 22.41 0.59 -2.50
C ASP A 86 21.53 1.79 -2.95
N LYS A 87 20.70 2.36 -2.05
CA LYS A 87 19.57 3.25 -2.38
C LYS A 87 18.68 2.64 -3.49
N ARG A 88 18.21 1.41 -3.32
CA ARG A 88 17.39 0.63 -4.29
C ARG A 88 16.03 0.17 -3.72
N LEU A 89 15.54 0.84 -2.69
CA LEU A 89 14.18 0.66 -2.18
C LEU A 89 13.13 1.07 -3.23
N GLU A 90 13.45 2.13 -3.98
CA GLU A 90 12.71 2.64 -5.13
C GLU A 90 13.37 2.16 -6.44
N VAL A 91 12.58 1.65 -7.39
CA VAL A 91 13.00 1.00 -8.63
C VAL A 91 12.03 1.27 -9.79
N ILE A 92 12.45 1.03 -11.04
CA ILE A 92 11.52 0.68 -12.12
C ILE A 92 11.37 -0.84 -12.13
N TRP A 93 10.14 -1.34 -12.03
CA TRP A 93 9.84 -2.77 -11.97
C TRP A 93 9.22 -3.27 -13.27
N ARG A 94 9.92 -4.20 -13.95
CA ARG A 94 9.45 -4.94 -15.14
C ARG A 94 9.01 -6.34 -14.73
N GLY A 95 7.72 -6.50 -14.45
CA GLY A 95 7.13 -7.78 -14.05
C GLY A 95 6.94 -8.78 -15.21
N SER A 96 6.88 -8.31 -16.46
CA SER A 96 6.63 -9.18 -17.62
C SER A 96 7.87 -9.33 -18.49
N LYS A 97 8.35 -10.58 -18.63
CA LYS A 97 9.42 -10.95 -19.57
C LYS A 97 8.99 -10.82 -21.04
N SER A 98 7.70 -10.72 -21.32
CA SER A 98 7.15 -10.61 -22.68
C SER A 98 6.82 -9.17 -23.09
N LEU A 99 6.49 -8.30 -22.13
CA LEU A 99 6.17 -6.88 -22.38
C LEU A 99 7.36 -5.96 -22.05
N GLY A 100 8.28 -6.38 -21.18
CA GLY A 100 9.50 -5.66 -20.85
C GLY A 100 9.23 -4.23 -20.37
N SER A 101 9.78 -3.24 -21.07
CA SER A 101 9.60 -1.82 -20.76
C SER A 101 8.25 -1.23 -21.17
N SER A 102 7.42 -1.94 -21.95
CA SER A 102 6.06 -1.47 -22.29
C SER A 102 5.05 -1.68 -21.17
N SER A 103 5.38 -2.53 -20.18
CA SER A 103 4.57 -2.83 -19.01
C SER A 103 5.45 -2.81 -17.76
N GLN A 104 5.92 -1.60 -17.45
CA GLN A 104 6.83 -1.30 -16.34
C GLN A 104 6.20 -0.24 -15.43
N ILE A 105 6.51 -0.29 -14.13
CA ILE A 105 5.88 0.57 -13.12
C ILE A 105 6.95 1.11 -12.14
N PHE A 106 6.80 2.34 -11.63
CA PHE A 106 7.65 2.82 -10.54
C PHE A 106 7.29 2.07 -9.25
N ALA A 107 8.24 1.46 -8.55
CA ALA A 107 7.94 0.60 -7.41
C ALA A 107 8.78 0.99 -6.19
N GLY A 108 8.13 1.18 -5.03
CA GLY A 108 8.79 1.61 -3.81
C GLY A 108 8.51 0.68 -2.63
N ALA A 109 9.53 -0.07 -2.21
CA ALA A 109 9.51 -0.77 -0.93
C ALA A 109 9.77 0.22 0.22
N PHE A 110 8.99 0.18 1.30
CA PHE A 110 9.23 1.05 2.45
C PHE A 110 10.55 0.68 3.19
N PRO A 111 11.23 1.67 3.81
CA PRO A 111 12.41 1.42 4.64
C PRO A 111 12.19 0.40 5.77
N GLU A 112 11.01 0.43 6.36
CA GLU A 112 10.56 -0.43 7.47
C GLU A 112 9.21 -1.05 7.07
N ASN A 113 8.35 -1.35 8.04
CA ASN A 113 6.94 -1.63 7.78
C ASN A 113 6.14 -0.35 7.46
N TYR A 114 4.86 -0.47 7.12
CA TYR A 114 3.95 0.63 6.73
C TYR A 114 3.48 1.56 7.88
N LYS A 115 4.32 1.75 8.91
CA LYS A 115 4.03 2.57 10.10
C LYS A 115 4.73 3.94 10.02
N PRO A 116 4.50 4.87 10.96
CA PRO A 116 5.30 6.10 11.03
C PRO A 116 6.76 5.77 11.37
N PRO A 117 7.70 6.73 11.23
CA PRO A 117 9.06 6.53 11.68
C PRO A 117 9.14 6.19 13.18
N PRO A 118 10.19 5.47 13.63
CA PRO A 118 10.52 5.39 15.05
C PRO A 118 10.85 6.79 15.60
N GLY A 119 10.65 7.00 16.90
CA GLY A 119 10.74 8.33 17.55
C GLY A 119 9.38 8.94 17.97
N GLY A 120 8.35 8.11 18.15
CA GLY A 120 7.06 8.54 18.69
C GLY A 120 6.21 9.36 17.71
N PHE A 121 6.21 9.02 16.41
CA PHE A 121 5.43 9.71 15.38
C PHE A 121 4.03 9.10 15.16
N TYR A 122 3.44 8.52 16.20
CA TYR A 122 2.25 7.68 16.12
C TYR A 122 1.18 8.24 17.05
N PHE A 123 0.10 8.78 16.49
CA PHE A 123 -0.77 9.72 17.22
C PHE A 123 -2.21 9.22 17.33
N GLU A 124 -2.39 7.92 17.61
CA GLU A 124 -3.71 7.37 17.91
C GLU A 124 -4.19 7.84 19.29
N VAL A 125 -5.51 7.96 19.45
CA VAL A 125 -6.11 8.26 20.74
C VAL A 125 -5.76 7.20 21.80
N ASN A 126 -5.29 7.65 22.96
CA ASN A 126 -4.76 6.85 24.07
C ASN A 126 -3.47 6.05 23.75
N ASP A 127 -2.64 6.50 22.80
CA ASP A 127 -1.25 6.03 22.69
C ASP A 127 -0.30 6.89 23.55
N ASP A 128 0.76 6.28 24.09
CA ASP A 128 1.75 6.95 24.97
C ASP A 128 2.79 7.79 24.21
N SER A 129 2.72 7.86 22.87
CA SER A 129 3.67 8.62 22.05
C SER A 129 3.65 10.14 22.34
N PRO A 130 4.82 10.80 22.49
CA PRO A 130 4.89 12.21 22.86
C PRO A 130 4.30 13.13 21.78
N ILE A 131 3.22 13.84 22.13
CA ILE A 131 2.62 14.89 21.32
C ILE A 131 3.53 16.12 21.23
N VAL A 132 3.24 17.05 20.30
CA VAL A 132 3.85 18.38 20.30
C VAL A 132 3.09 19.28 21.28
N GLN A 133 3.74 19.63 22.38
CA GLN A 133 3.27 20.60 23.37
C GLN A 133 3.96 21.94 23.08
N ASP A 134 3.17 22.94 22.67
CA ASP A 134 3.59 24.25 22.18
C ASP A 134 2.92 25.43 22.90
N ASP A 135 2.09 25.17 23.91
CA ASP A 135 1.64 26.18 24.87
C ASP A 135 2.76 26.44 25.89
N ILE A 136 3.21 27.70 25.98
CA ILE A 136 4.32 28.12 26.85
C ILE A 136 3.88 28.33 28.31
N ASP A 137 2.58 28.47 28.56
CA ASP A 137 2.02 28.65 29.91
C ASP A 137 1.71 27.28 30.59
N LEU A 138 1.88 26.18 29.86
CA LEU A 138 1.79 24.80 30.36
C LEU A 138 3.17 24.18 30.61
N PHE A 139 3.21 23.14 31.45
CA PHE A 139 4.42 22.32 31.61
C PHE A 139 4.73 21.51 30.33
N ASP A 140 5.93 20.94 30.30
CA ASP A 140 6.39 19.98 29.29
C ASP A 140 6.34 20.47 27.82
N TYR A 141 6.46 21.79 27.62
CA TYR A 141 6.70 22.42 26.30
C TYR A 141 7.93 21.79 25.63
N ASN A 142 7.76 21.22 24.42
CA ASN A 142 8.75 20.32 23.82
C ASN A 142 9.05 20.59 22.33
N VAL A 143 8.60 21.72 21.77
CA VAL A 143 8.67 22.02 20.33
C VAL A 143 10.06 21.82 19.71
N GLU A 144 11.13 22.28 20.38
CA GLU A 144 12.50 22.16 19.86
C GLU A 144 12.97 20.70 19.79
N GLU A 145 12.69 19.91 20.83
CA GLU A 145 12.99 18.47 20.89
C GLU A 145 12.27 17.73 19.75
N ARG A 146 10.96 17.93 19.62
CA ARG A 146 10.16 17.22 18.61
C ARG A 146 10.51 17.65 17.18
N VAL A 147 10.87 18.91 16.94
CA VAL A 147 11.42 19.35 15.63
C VAL A 147 12.77 18.69 15.36
N ASN A 148 13.66 18.57 16.36
CA ASN A 148 14.93 17.87 16.21
C ASN A 148 14.72 16.37 15.89
N ASP A 149 13.79 15.69 16.57
CA ASP A 149 13.40 14.30 16.25
C ASP A 149 12.93 14.16 14.81
N PHE A 150 12.04 15.07 14.36
CA PHE A 150 11.48 15.04 13.01
C PHE A 150 12.59 15.20 11.96
N VAL A 151 13.47 16.18 12.15
CA VAL A 151 14.61 16.43 11.26
C VAL A 151 15.56 15.22 11.24
N ALA A 152 15.85 14.61 12.39
CA ALA A 152 16.69 13.43 12.48
C ALA A 152 16.09 12.22 11.74
N ALA A 153 14.80 11.93 11.95
CA ALA A 153 14.08 10.87 11.25
C ALA A 153 14.03 11.10 9.72
N ALA A 154 13.76 12.34 9.29
CA ALA A 154 13.65 12.70 7.88
C ALA A 154 15.00 12.56 7.16
N LEU A 155 16.10 13.04 7.77
CA LEU A 155 17.45 12.90 7.22
C LEU A 155 17.94 11.44 7.24
N SER A 156 17.57 10.67 8.26
CA SER A 156 17.86 9.23 8.32
C SER A 156 17.22 8.49 7.14
N GLN A 157 15.94 8.77 6.83
CA GLN A 157 15.27 8.20 5.66
C GLN A 157 15.86 8.74 4.34
N ALA A 158 16.19 10.04 4.24
CA ALA A 158 16.80 10.60 3.04
C ALA A 158 18.17 9.95 2.70
N ASN A 159 18.95 9.57 3.71
CA ASN A 159 20.22 8.88 3.52
C ASN A 159 20.09 7.52 2.81
N ILE A 160 18.96 6.82 2.90
CA ILE A 160 18.69 5.53 2.23
C ILE A 160 17.77 5.64 0.99
N THR A 161 17.33 6.85 0.63
CA THR A 161 16.40 7.11 -0.48
C THR A 161 17.11 7.83 -1.65
N ARG A 162 16.51 7.90 -2.86
CA ARG A 162 16.96 8.75 -3.98
C ARG A 162 16.13 10.03 -4.07
N THR A 163 16.61 11.04 -4.81
CA THR A 163 16.06 12.42 -4.85
C THR A 163 16.09 13.09 -3.46
N ASN A 164 15.54 14.30 -3.35
CA ASN A 164 15.29 14.99 -2.08
C ASN A 164 13.91 14.68 -1.44
N HIS A 165 13.10 13.76 -1.96
CA HIS A 165 11.75 13.49 -1.42
C HIS A 165 11.68 12.19 -0.60
N VAL A 166 11.09 12.24 0.61
CA VAL A 166 10.79 11.04 1.44
C VAL A 166 9.34 10.99 1.95
N MET A 167 8.70 9.83 1.77
CA MET A 167 7.32 9.55 2.18
C MET A 167 7.26 8.95 3.59
N TRP A 168 6.40 9.49 4.45
CA TRP A 168 6.07 8.93 5.77
C TRP A 168 4.65 8.33 5.79
N THR A 169 4.58 7.02 6.03
CA THR A 169 3.37 6.26 6.28
C THR A 169 2.77 6.58 7.66
N MET A 170 2.28 7.80 7.83
CA MET A 170 1.59 8.26 9.03
C MET A 170 0.26 7.52 9.20
N GLY A 171 0.29 6.35 9.86
CA GLY A 171 -0.85 5.47 10.12
C GLY A 171 -0.40 4.03 10.41
N ALA A 172 -1.34 3.14 10.70
CA ALA A 172 -1.12 1.69 10.86
C ALA A 172 -2.49 0.96 10.85
N ASP A 173 -2.48 -0.32 11.21
CA ASP A 173 -3.64 -1.18 11.44
C ASP A 173 -4.74 -0.47 12.26
N PHE A 174 -5.91 -0.23 11.66
CA PHE A 174 -7.09 0.37 12.30
C PHE A 174 -6.80 1.66 13.11
N LYS A 175 -5.96 2.54 12.56
CA LYS A 175 -5.70 3.90 13.08
C LYS A 175 -6.67 4.95 12.54
N TYR A 176 -6.57 6.17 13.05
CA TYR A 176 -7.46 7.32 12.81
C TYR A 176 -8.90 7.09 13.32
N GLN A 177 -9.10 6.28 14.38
CA GLN A 177 -10.43 6.13 15.00
C GLN A 177 -10.91 7.45 15.60
N TYR A 178 -9.96 8.25 16.11
CA TYR A 178 -10.11 9.68 16.32
C TYR A 178 -9.05 10.40 15.47
N ALA A 179 -9.41 10.73 14.23
CA ALA A 179 -8.47 11.29 13.25
C ALA A 179 -7.81 12.61 13.70
N GLU A 180 -8.50 13.38 14.53
CA GLU A 180 -8.06 14.68 15.04
C GLU A 180 -6.73 14.60 15.82
N SER A 181 -6.49 13.55 16.61
CA SER A 181 -5.22 13.41 17.35
C SER A 181 -4.00 13.27 16.43
N TRP A 182 -4.20 12.67 15.25
CA TRP A 182 -3.19 12.66 14.19
C TRP A 182 -3.05 14.03 13.52
N PHE A 183 -4.15 14.65 13.10
CA PHE A 183 -4.10 15.92 12.38
C PHE A 183 -3.49 17.05 13.22
N GLN A 184 -3.91 17.23 14.48
CA GLN A 184 -3.36 18.25 15.38
C GLN A 184 -1.84 18.14 15.57
N ASN A 185 -1.32 16.92 15.75
CA ASN A 185 0.13 16.72 15.84
C ASN A 185 0.83 16.98 14.50
N MET A 186 0.29 16.43 13.40
CA MET A 186 0.86 16.63 12.07
C MET A 186 0.89 18.12 11.65
N ASP A 187 -0.15 18.89 11.99
CA ASP A 187 -0.20 20.34 11.75
C ASP A 187 0.89 21.08 12.53
N LYS A 188 1.07 20.78 13.82
CA LYS A 188 2.16 21.35 14.63
C LYS A 188 3.53 20.99 14.08
N PHE A 189 3.76 19.74 13.66
CA PHE A 189 5.00 19.35 12.98
C PHE A 189 5.22 20.14 11.68
N ILE A 190 4.22 20.22 10.80
CA ILE A 190 4.28 20.97 9.54
C ILE A 190 4.57 22.45 9.82
N LEU A 191 3.96 23.06 10.83
CA LEU A 191 4.22 24.45 11.22
C LEU A 191 5.66 24.66 11.72
N TYR A 192 6.08 23.93 12.77
CA TYR A 192 7.34 24.20 13.44
C TYR A 192 8.57 23.71 12.65
N VAL A 193 8.45 22.59 11.92
CA VAL A 193 9.53 22.10 11.05
C VAL A 193 9.75 23.05 9.85
N ASN A 194 8.69 23.59 9.25
CA ASN A 194 8.84 24.56 8.16
C ASN A 194 9.33 25.94 8.65
N LYS A 195 9.06 26.30 9.91
CA LYS A 195 9.58 27.51 10.58
C LYS A 195 11.06 27.39 10.93
N ASP A 196 11.50 26.20 11.35
CA ASP A 196 12.92 25.84 11.54
C ASP A 196 13.67 25.81 10.19
N GLY A 197 13.09 25.17 9.18
CA GLY A 197 13.54 25.23 7.80
C GLY A 197 14.67 24.26 7.42
N ARG A 198 15.21 23.43 8.33
CA ARG A 198 16.21 22.40 7.99
C ARG A 198 15.67 21.35 7.02
N VAL A 199 14.38 21.03 7.12
CA VAL A 199 13.61 20.25 6.13
C VAL A 199 12.25 20.91 5.89
N ASN A 200 11.59 20.55 4.79
CA ASN A 200 10.27 21.06 4.42
C ASN A 200 9.24 19.93 4.51
N ALA A 201 8.34 19.99 5.49
CA ALA A 201 7.29 19.01 5.74
C ALA A 201 5.92 19.48 5.21
N PHE A 202 5.12 18.59 4.64
CA PHE A 202 3.77 18.94 4.15
C PHE A 202 2.84 17.73 4.11
N TYR A 203 1.53 17.99 4.11
CA TYR A 203 0.56 16.95 3.81
C TYR A 203 0.71 16.50 2.37
N SER A 204 0.84 15.19 2.22
CA SER A 204 0.99 14.56 0.94
C SER A 204 0.20 13.26 0.91
N THR A 205 0.11 12.71 -0.28
CA THR A 205 -0.36 11.36 -0.55
C THR A 205 0.70 10.68 -1.41
N PRO A 206 0.69 9.35 -1.55
CA PRO A 206 1.58 8.64 -2.49
C PRO A 206 1.50 9.20 -3.92
N SER A 207 0.44 10.00 -4.18
CA SER A 207 0.30 10.88 -5.32
C SER A 207 1.41 11.89 -5.57
N ILE A 208 1.55 12.83 -4.66
CA ILE A 208 2.41 14.00 -4.82
C ILE A 208 3.86 13.53 -4.81
N TYR A 209 4.12 12.52 -3.98
CA TYR A 209 5.37 11.79 -3.94
C TYR A 209 5.78 11.18 -5.29
N THR A 210 4.93 10.42 -5.99
CA THR A 210 5.32 9.77 -7.25
C THR A 210 5.71 10.77 -8.34
N ASP A 211 4.93 11.83 -8.55
CA ASP A 211 5.28 12.84 -9.56
C ASP A 211 6.53 13.64 -9.16
N ALA A 212 6.74 13.90 -7.87
CA ALA A 212 7.97 14.48 -7.36
C ALA A 212 9.20 13.55 -7.53
N LYS A 213 9.00 12.25 -7.77
CA LYS A 213 10.06 11.30 -8.18
C LYS A 213 10.24 11.22 -9.70
N HIS A 214 9.17 11.45 -10.47
CA HIS A 214 9.21 11.38 -11.94
C HIS A 214 9.98 12.52 -12.60
N VAL A 215 10.19 13.66 -11.92
CA VAL A 215 11.02 14.77 -12.42
C VAL A 215 12.54 14.47 -12.46
N GLU A 216 13.02 13.35 -11.89
CA GLU A 216 14.42 12.87 -12.00
C GLU A 216 14.52 11.51 -12.73
N PRO A 217 14.13 11.41 -14.02
CA PRO A 217 13.86 10.13 -14.70
C PRO A 217 15.11 9.24 -14.91
N ASP A 218 16.29 9.83 -15.15
CA ASP A 218 17.52 9.09 -15.49
C ASP A 218 18.16 8.34 -14.31
N SER A 219 17.54 8.36 -13.13
CA SER A 219 18.15 7.95 -11.86
C SER A 219 17.73 6.55 -11.35
N TRP A 220 16.73 5.91 -11.95
CA TRP A 220 16.02 4.80 -11.32
C TRP A 220 16.60 3.40 -11.62
N PRO A 221 16.93 2.60 -10.59
CA PRO A 221 17.48 1.26 -10.77
C PRO A 221 16.41 0.26 -11.22
N LEU A 222 16.77 -0.66 -12.12
CA LEU A 222 15.86 -1.71 -12.60
C LEU A 222 15.63 -2.82 -11.55
N LYS A 223 14.41 -3.38 -11.56
CA LYS A 223 13.98 -4.64 -10.93
C LYS A 223 13.22 -5.48 -11.96
N GLU A 224 13.50 -6.77 -12.02
CA GLU A 224 12.81 -7.77 -12.85
C GLU A 224 12.32 -8.93 -11.96
N ASP A 225 11.49 -9.84 -12.48
CA ASP A 225 10.85 -10.94 -11.72
C ASP A 225 10.09 -10.44 -10.47
N ASP A 226 10.02 -11.18 -9.36
CA ASP A 226 9.12 -10.90 -8.23
C ASP A 226 9.84 -10.64 -6.89
N TYR A 227 9.06 -10.42 -5.82
CA TYR A 227 9.53 -10.29 -4.45
C TYR A 227 9.02 -11.47 -3.60
N PHE A 228 9.24 -12.71 -4.09
CA PHE A 228 8.99 -13.94 -3.33
C PHE A 228 10.26 -14.80 -3.21
N PRO A 229 10.36 -15.63 -2.14
CA PRO A 229 9.53 -15.62 -0.94
C PRO A 229 9.81 -14.39 -0.06
N TYR A 230 8.86 -14.03 0.80
CA TYR A 230 9.07 -13.04 1.85
C TYR A 230 9.56 -13.73 3.13
N ALA A 231 10.62 -13.19 3.74
CA ALA A 231 11.01 -13.47 5.11
C ALA A 231 11.12 -12.16 5.91
N SER A 232 10.58 -12.14 7.12
CA SER A 232 10.72 -10.99 8.02
C SER A 232 12.04 -10.99 8.78
N ASP A 233 12.56 -12.19 9.07
CA ASP A 233 13.71 -12.47 9.93
C ASP A 233 14.38 -13.77 9.48
N ILE A 234 15.55 -14.10 10.08
CA ILE A 234 16.44 -15.19 9.68
C ILE A 234 15.75 -16.55 9.45
N ASP A 235 14.93 -17.00 10.40
CA ASP A 235 14.20 -18.29 10.34
C ASP A 235 12.70 -18.10 10.04
N ALA A 236 12.28 -16.88 9.69
CA ALA A 236 10.87 -16.50 9.54
C ALA A 236 10.47 -16.34 8.07
N TYR A 237 10.51 -17.43 7.30
CA TYR A 237 10.02 -17.47 5.91
C TYR A 237 8.50 -17.66 5.85
N TRP A 238 7.81 -16.71 5.23
CA TRP A 238 6.34 -16.68 5.13
C TRP A 238 5.86 -17.52 3.93
N THR A 239 6.26 -18.80 3.85
CA THR A 239 5.87 -19.71 2.76
C THR A 239 4.71 -20.63 3.12
N ALA A 240 4.43 -20.84 4.42
CA ALA A 240 3.35 -21.71 4.88
C ALA A 240 1.96 -21.29 4.35
N TYR A 241 1.71 -19.98 4.23
CA TYR A 241 0.42 -19.45 3.76
C TYR A 241 0.12 -19.78 2.28
N PHE A 242 1.09 -20.28 1.51
CA PHE A 242 0.83 -20.84 0.19
C PHE A 242 -0.13 -22.05 0.27
N THR A 243 -0.02 -22.85 1.34
CA THR A 243 -0.78 -24.10 1.55
C THR A 243 -1.82 -24.02 2.67
N SER A 244 -1.68 -23.10 3.65
CA SER A 244 -2.62 -22.92 4.77
C SER A 244 -4.08 -22.88 4.31
N ARG A 245 -4.96 -23.62 5.00
CA ARG A 245 -6.40 -23.70 4.68
C ARG A 245 -6.70 -24.11 3.24
N ALA A 246 -5.98 -25.11 2.71
CA ALA A 246 -6.13 -25.65 1.35
C ALA A 246 -7.60 -25.89 0.90
N GLY A 247 -8.50 -26.29 1.80
CA GLY A 247 -9.94 -26.42 1.51
C GLY A 247 -10.60 -25.11 1.07
N LEU A 248 -10.31 -23.98 1.73
CA LEU A 248 -10.80 -22.66 1.33
C LEU A 248 -10.17 -22.21 0.00
N LYS A 249 -8.87 -22.47 -0.20
CA LYS A 249 -8.19 -22.19 -1.48
C LYS A 249 -8.84 -22.93 -2.65
N GLY A 250 -9.15 -24.22 -2.47
CA GLY A 250 -9.88 -25.04 -3.43
C GLY A 250 -11.29 -24.49 -3.71
N TYR A 251 -12.04 -24.17 -2.66
CA TYR A 251 -13.40 -23.62 -2.77
C TYR A 251 -13.43 -22.29 -3.55
N VAL A 252 -12.49 -21.38 -3.26
CA VAL A 252 -12.34 -20.10 -3.98
C VAL A 252 -11.91 -20.28 -5.45
N ARG A 253 -11.15 -21.32 -5.81
CA ARG A 253 -10.88 -21.64 -7.23
C ARG A 253 -12.11 -22.24 -7.91
N MET A 254 -12.83 -23.14 -7.25
CA MET A 254 -14.05 -23.75 -7.77
C MET A 254 -15.12 -22.69 -8.08
N LEU A 255 -15.45 -21.85 -7.10
CA LEU A 255 -16.44 -20.78 -7.25
C LEU A 255 -15.99 -19.71 -8.24
N SER A 256 -14.69 -19.41 -8.35
CA SER A 256 -14.18 -18.52 -9.39
C SER A 256 -14.40 -19.07 -10.81
N GLY A 257 -14.40 -20.40 -11.00
CA GLY A 257 -14.74 -21.03 -12.27
C GLY A 257 -16.26 -20.99 -12.53
N TYR A 258 -17.06 -21.28 -11.51
CA TYR A 258 -18.51 -21.19 -11.57
C TYR A 258 -18.98 -19.77 -11.91
N TYR A 259 -18.44 -18.75 -11.24
CA TYR A 259 -18.74 -17.33 -11.47
C TYR A 259 -18.35 -16.85 -12.88
N LEU A 260 -17.30 -17.42 -13.49
CA LEU A 260 -16.97 -17.13 -14.89
C LEU A 260 -18.05 -17.67 -15.84
N ALA A 261 -18.47 -18.92 -15.66
CA ALA A 261 -19.53 -19.53 -16.46
C ALA A 261 -20.88 -18.83 -16.24
N ALA A 262 -21.21 -18.47 -15.00
CA ALA A 262 -22.44 -17.75 -14.66
C ALA A 262 -22.49 -16.36 -15.29
N ARG A 263 -21.38 -15.60 -15.30
CA ARG A 263 -21.27 -14.32 -16.03
C ARG A 263 -21.46 -14.49 -17.55
N GLN A 264 -20.89 -15.54 -18.15
CA GLN A 264 -21.07 -15.82 -19.57
C GLN A 264 -22.53 -16.12 -19.91
N LEU A 265 -23.20 -16.93 -19.08
CA LEU A 265 -24.63 -17.23 -19.24
C LEU A 265 -25.51 -15.99 -19.06
N GLU A 266 -25.27 -15.16 -18.02
CA GLU A 266 -26.03 -13.92 -17.78
C GLU A 266 -25.93 -12.94 -18.96
N VAL A 267 -24.77 -12.84 -19.61
CA VAL A 267 -24.58 -12.05 -20.84
C VAL A 267 -25.34 -12.66 -22.04
N MET A 268 -25.36 -13.99 -22.17
CA MET A 268 -26.04 -14.67 -23.29
C MET A 268 -27.57 -14.68 -23.16
N THR A 269 -28.13 -14.84 -21.96
CA THR A 269 -29.59 -14.86 -21.73
C THR A 269 -30.17 -13.47 -21.50
N GLY A 270 -29.32 -12.48 -21.24
CA GLY A 270 -29.70 -11.17 -20.74
C GLY A 270 -29.82 -11.15 -19.22
N ARG A 271 -29.20 -10.14 -18.59
CA ARG A 271 -29.18 -9.97 -17.14
C ARG A 271 -30.57 -9.73 -16.58
N ASN A 272 -30.91 -10.46 -15.51
CA ASN A 272 -32.18 -10.33 -14.83
C ASN A 272 -32.31 -8.93 -14.19
N LYS A 273 -33.47 -8.28 -14.35
CA LYS A 273 -33.73 -6.92 -13.84
C LYS A 273 -34.41 -6.90 -12.47
N THR A 274 -34.97 -8.03 -12.01
CA THR A 274 -35.84 -8.09 -10.82
C THR A 274 -35.67 -9.34 -9.97
N GLY A 275 -34.78 -10.26 -10.36
CA GLY A 275 -34.39 -11.45 -9.59
C GLY A 275 -32.93 -11.38 -9.13
N PRO A 276 -32.43 -12.42 -8.45
CA PRO A 276 -31.04 -12.47 -8.00
C PRO A 276 -30.08 -12.39 -9.20
N THR A 277 -29.08 -11.52 -9.07
CA THR A 277 -27.91 -11.43 -9.95
C THR A 277 -26.73 -12.16 -9.30
N ILE A 278 -25.71 -12.43 -10.11
CA ILE A 278 -24.45 -13.05 -9.67
C ILE A 278 -23.52 -12.09 -8.89
N ASP A 279 -23.94 -10.85 -8.64
CA ASP A 279 -23.10 -9.81 -8.03
C ASP A 279 -22.66 -10.20 -6.62
N TYR A 280 -23.55 -10.80 -5.82
CA TYR A 280 -23.22 -11.25 -4.46
C TYR A 280 -22.09 -12.30 -4.43
N LEU A 281 -22.04 -13.20 -5.42
CA LEU A 281 -20.92 -14.13 -5.57
C LEU A 281 -19.64 -13.41 -6.03
N GLY A 282 -19.78 -12.35 -6.83
CA GLY A 282 -18.70 -11.42 -7.17
C GLY A 282 -18.10 -10.75 -5.93
N ASP A 283 -18.95 -10.19 -5.05
CA ASP A 283 -18.57 -9.56 -3.80
C ASP A 283 -17.90 -10.57 -2.84
N ALA A 284 -18.52 -11.74 -2.64
CA ALA A 284 -17.97 -12.81 -1.81
C ALA A 284 -16.62 -13.31 -2.33
N LEU A 285 -16.44 -13.46 -3.64
CA LEU A 285 -15.16 -13.79 -4.26
C LEU A 285 -14.14 -12.63 -4.13
N GLY A 286 -14.59 -11.38 -4.22
CA GLY A 286 -13.77 -10.17 -4.03
C GLY A 286 -13.19 -10.09 -2.63
N ILE A 287 -14.07 -10.16 -1.61
CA ILE A 287 -13.71 -10.27 -0.18
C ILE A 287 -12.77 -11.45 0.04
N ALA A 288 -13.05 -12.60 -0.57
CA ALA A 288 -12.21 -13.79 -0.45
C ALA A 288 -10.81 -13.64 -1.11
N GLN A 289 -10.51 -12.56 -1.86
CA GLN A 289 -9.15 -12.27 -2.31
C GLN A 289 -8.33 -11.45 -1.29
N HIS A 290 -8.91 -11.08 -0.13
CA HIS A 290 -8.18 -10.40 0.94
C HIS A 290 -6.93 -11.17 1.38
N HIS A 291 -5.87 -10.47 1.79
CA HIS A 291 -4.57 -11.06 2.12
C HIS A 291 -4.57 -11.90 3.42
N ASP A 292 -5.66 -11.90 4.20
CA ASP A 292 -5.94 -12.87 5.27
C ASP A 292 -7.03 -13.93 4.94
N ALA A 293 -7.68 -13.81 3.78
CA ALA A 293 -8.71 -14.74 3.32
C ALA A 293 -8.11 -15.89 2.51
N ILE A 294 -7.66 -15.64 1.28
CA ILE A 294 -7.12 -16.69 0.39
C ILE A 294 -5.75 -17.22 0.83
N SER A 295 -5.01 -16.45 1.63
CA SER A 295 -3.80 -16.90 2.33
C SER A 295 -4.09 -17.93 3.43
N GLY A 296 -5.24 -17.80 4.08
CA GLY A 296 -5.65 -18.58 5.25
C GLY A 296 -5.04 -18.12 6.58
N THR A 297 -4.47 -16.91 6.69
CA THR A 297 -3.87 -16.38 7.93
C THR A 297 -4.87 -15.83 8.95
N SER A 298 -6.14 -15.59 8.55
CA SER A 298 -7.22 -15.19 9.47
C SER A 298 -7.56 -16.22 10.56
N GLN A 299 -8.20 -15.75 11.64
CA GLN A 299 -8.74 -16.60 12.71
C GLN A 299 -9.84 -17.55 12.20
N GLN A 300 -10.09 -18.66 12.92
CA GLN A 300 -11.02 -19.71 12.46
C GLN A 300 -12.46 -19.22 12.26
N HIS A 301 -12.98 -18.34 13.11
CA HIS A 301 -14.35 -17.82 12.96
C HIS A 301 -14.48 -16.89 11.73
N VAL A 302 -13.47 -16.07 11.45
CA VAL A 302 -13.38 -15.24 10.23
C VAL A 302 -13.28 -16.12 8.98
N THR A 303 -12.48 -17.19 9.02
CA THR A 303 -12.44 -18.22 7.96
C THR A 303 -13.80 -18.87 7.74
N ASN A 304 -14.54 -19.19 8.80
CA ASN A 304 -15.88 -19.75 8.69
C ASN A 304 -16.86 -18.75 8.06
N ASP A 305 -16.74 -17.44 8.35
CA ASP A 305 -17.58 -16.44 7.72
C ASP A 305 -17.22 -16.26 6.24
N TYR A 306 -15.94 -16.19 5.84
CA TYR A 306 -15.57 -16.21 4.41
C TYR A 306 -16.18 -17.40 3.66
N ALA A 307 -16.13 -18.60 4.25
CA ALA A 307 -16.77 -19.79 3.67
C ALA A 307 -18.30 -19.70 3.61
N LYS A 308 -18.94 -19.03 4.58
CA LYS A 308 -20.38 -18.76 4.60
C LYS A 308 -20.80 -17.75 3.54
N TRP A 309 -20.08 -16.64 3.35
CA TRP A 309 -20.35 -15.69 2.25
C TRP A 309 -20.23 -16.38 0.89
N LEU A 310 -19.16 -17.15 0.67
CA LEU A 310 -18.94 -17.97 -0.51
C LEU A 310 -19.98 -19.08 -0.73
N SER A 311 -20.77 -19.43 0.30
CA SER A 311 -21.85 -20.42 0.22
C SER A 311 -23.25 -19.82 0.06
N ILE A 312 -23.37 -18.48 0.05
CA ILE A 312 -24.63 -17.75 -0.15
C ILE A 312 -24.74 -17.22 -1.59
N GLY A 313 -23.61 -16.99 -2.28
CA GLY A 313 -23.53 -16.63 -3.69
C GLY A 313 -23.40 -17.82 -4.64
#